data_AF-A0A529M3I0-F1
#
_entry.id   AF-A0A529M3I0-F1
#
_cell.length_a   1.000
_cell.length_b   1.000
_cell.length_c   1.000
_cell.angle_alpha   90.00
_cell.angle_beta   90.00
_cell.angle_gamma   90.00
#
_symmetry.space_group_name_H-M   'P 1'
#
loop_
_entity.id
_entity.type
_entity.pdbx_description
1 polymer ?
#
loop_
_entity_poly.entity_id
_entity_poly.type
_entity_poly.pdbx_seq_one_letter_code
_entity_poly.pdbx_strand_id
1 'polypeptide(L)'
;MATPSSSSKADFPWWLVVAVTLAIAVAVFVATSNLYAQVFATVAKGIGVTIFVTVIAFVLASAIGLGIALMGMSGSRWLRQIARFYVEIVRGVPILVLLFWIAFAGAPAFVAAWNALTAPLQSAGLFGELLVRDVSLLWRAIMALTIGYSAFISEVFRAGIQAVEKGQIEAAKALGLTRAQRFRLIVFPQAIRTI
;
A
#
# COMPACT_ATOMS: atom_id res chain seq x y z
N MET A 1 4.38 21.89 56.46
CA MET A 1 4.15 22.43 55.09
C MET A 1 3.30 21.39 54.37
N ALA A 2 2.00 21.64 54.22
CA ALA A 2 1.05 20.69 53.64
C ALA A 2 1.10 20.75 52.11
N THR A 3 1.19 19.60 51.45
CA THR A 3 1.02 19.47 50.00
C THR A 3 -0.48 19.39 49.67
N PRO A 4 -1.02 20.19 48.73
CA PRO A 4 -2.39 20.02 48.30
C PRO A 4 -2.49 18.87 47.29
N SER A 5 -3.36 17.91 47.59
CA SER A 5 -3.79 16.86 46.66
C SER A 5 -4.79 17.44 45.66
N SER A 6 -4.37 17.71 44.42
CA SER A 6 -5.32 18.04 43.36
C SER A 6 -5.87 16.76 42.73
N SER A 7 -7.06 16.35 43.14
CA SER A 7 -7.86 15.37 42.41
C SER A 7 -8.32 16.01 41.09
N SER A 8 -7.54 15.82 40.02
CA SER A 8 -7.96 16.21 38.66
C SER A 8 -9.16 15.37 38.26
N LYS A 9 -10.37 15.96 38.26
CA LYS A 9 -11.54 15.34 37.63
C LYS A 9 -11.25 15.24 36.13
N ALA A 10 -11.31 14.04 35.58
CA ALA A 10 -11.13 13.83 34.15
C ALA A 10 -12.23 14.58 33.37
N ASP A 11 -11.84 15.36 32.35
CA ASP A 11 -12.78 16.04 31.47
C ASP A 11 -13.58 15.03 30.64
N PHE A 12 -14.91 15.19 30.64
CA PHE A 12 -15.80 14.31 29.90
C PHE A 12 -15.82 14.66 28.39
N PRO A 13 -15.72 13.67 27.48
CA PRO A 13 -15.61 13.92 26.04
C PRO A 13 -16.98 14.26 25.40
N TRP A 14 -17.43 15.51 25.54
CA TRP A 14 -18.71 15.98 24.98
C TRP A 14 -18.85 15.80 23.46
N TRP A 15 -17.74 15.79 22.72
CA TRP A 15 -17.73 15.50 21.28
C TRP A 15 -18.30 14.11 20.95
N LEU A 16 -18.12 13.13 21.85
CA LEU A 16 -18.63 11.77 21.67
C LEU A 16 -20.16 11.74 21.78
N VAL A 17 -20.72 12.50 22.71
CA VAL A 17 -22.18 12.64 22.85
C VAL A 17 -22.78 13.23 21.57
N VAL A 18 -22.16 14.28 21.03
CA VAL A 18 -22.62 14.90 19.78
C VAL A 18 -22.52 13.90 18.61
N ALA A 19 -21.39 13.18 18.48
CA ALA A 19 -21.20 12.19 17.43
C ALA A 19 -22.23 11.05 17.50
N VAL A 20 -22.48 10.50 18.70
CA VAL A 20 -23.48 9.44 18.91
C VAL A 20 -24.89 9.95 18.62
N THR A 21 -25.22 11.16 19.09
CA THR A 21 -26.53 11.76 18.84
C THR A 21 -26.78 11.96 17.35
N LEU A 22 -25.80 12.48 16.62
CA LEU A 22 -25.86 12.64 15.17
C LEU A 22 -25.98 11.28 14.46
N ALA A 23 -25.21 10.27 14.87
CA ALA A 23 -25.27 8.93 14.29
C ALA A 23 -26.66 8.29 14.46
N ILE A 24 -27.27 8.43 15.64
CA ILE A 24 -28.63 7.95 15.90
C ILE A 24 -29.64 8.72 15.04
N ALA A 25 -29.54 10.05 14.98
CA ALA A 25 -30.43 10.87 14.16
C ALA A 25 -30.36 10.47 12.67
N VAL A 26 -29.16 10.26 12.14
CA VAL A 26 -28.94 9.76 10.77
C VAL A 26 -29.51 8.35 10.59
N ALA A 27 -29.27 7.44 11.54
CA ALA A 27 -29.79 6.07 11.46
C ALA A 27 -31.32 6.04 11.44
N VAL A 28 -31.98 6.85 12.28
CA VAL A 28 -33.45 7.00 12.28
C VAL A 28 -33.91 7.60 10.95
N PHE A 29 -33.24 8.62 10.44
CA PHE A 29 -33.60 9.25 9.16
C PHE A 29 -33.47 8.29 7.96
N VAL A 30 -32.44 7.44 7.97
CA VAL A 30 -32.24 6.39 6.97
C VAL A 30 -33.30 5.29 7.11
N ALA A 31 -33.61 4.86 8.34
CA ALA A 31 -34.57 3.78 8.58
C ALA A 31 -36.03 4.18 8.30
N THR A 32 -36.36 5.47 8.39
CA THR A 32 -37.72 5.98 8.19
C THR A 32 -38.04 6.35 6.73
N SER A 33 -37.03 6.39 5.85
CA SER A 33 -37.21 6.76 4.45
C SER A 33 -36.68 5.68 3.51
N ASN A 34 -37.55 5.16 2.64
CA ASN A 34 -37.21 4.13 1.65
C ASN A 34 -36.07 4.58 0.70
N LEU A 35 -36.07 5.85 0.29
CA LEU A 35 -35.02 6.41 -0.57
C LEU A 35 -33.66 6.41 0.14
N TYR A 36 -33.61 6.90 1.38
CA TYR A 36 -32.35 6.97 2.14
C TYR A 36 -31.86 5.57 2.54
N ALA A 37 -32.75 4.64 2.87
CA ALA A 37 -32.40 3.24 3.08
C ALA A 37 -31.75 2.62 1.83
N GLN A 38 -32.28 2.88 0.63
CA GLN A 38 -31.72 2.38 -0.62
C GLN A 38 -30.37 3.02 -0.96
N VAL A 39 -30.23 4.33 -0.78
CA VAL A 39 -28.95 5.06 -0.96
C VAL A 39 -27.91 4.52 0.02
N PHE A 40 -28.27 4.38 1.30
CA PHE A 40 -27.39 3.83 2.33
C PHE A 40 -26.94 2.42 1.98
N ALA A 41 -27.86 1.52 1.60
CA ALA A 41 -27.51 0.17 1.19
C ALA A 41 -26.58 0.13 -0.03
N THR A 42 -26.73 1.05 -0.97
CA THR A 42 -25.87 1.16 -2.15
C THR A 42 -24.47 1.66 -1.79
N VAL A 43 -24.37 2.71 -0.97
CA VAL A 43 -23.10 3.28 -0.51
C VAL A 43 -22.37 2.31 0.43
N ALA A 44 -23.09 1.59 1.29
CA ALA A 44 -22.53 0.61 2.21
C ALA A 44 -21.79 -0.53 1.49
N LYS A 45 -22.22 -0.90 0.27
CA LYS A 45 -21.46 -1.86 -0.58
C LYS A 45 -20.05 -1.34 -0.90
N GLY A 46 -19.87 -0.02 -0.94
CA GLY A 46 -18.56 0.62 -1.12
C GLY A 46 -17.56 0.29 -0.02
N ILE A 47 -18.01 -0.01 1.21
CA ILE A 47 -17.13 -0.43 2.32
C ILE A 47 -16.33 -1.68 1.93
N GLY A 48 -17.02 -2.67 1.33
CA GLY A 48 -16.38 -3.89 0.86
C GLY A 48 -15.33 -3.62 -0.23
N VAL A 49 -15.63 -2.69 -1.14
CA VAL A 49 -14.69 -2.26 -2.19
C VAL A 49 -13.47 -1.57 -1.58
N THR A 50 -13.65 -0.67 -0.63
CA THR A 50 -12.53 0.01 0.05
C THR A 50 -11.64 -0.98 0.78
N ILE A 51 -12.22 -1.93 1.53
CA ILE A 51 -11.44 -2.98 2.22
C ILE A 51 -10.68 -3.82 1.20
N PHE A 52 -11.35 -4.28 0.13
CA PHE A 52 -10.74 -5.08 -0.92
C PHE A 52 -9.56 -4.35 -1.57
N VAL A 53 -9.77 -3.11 -2.03
CA VAL A 53 -8.73 -2.29 -2.65
C VAL A 53 -7.57 -2.06 -1.69
N THR A 54 -7.86 -1.76 -0.41
CA THR A 54 -6.83 -1.53 0.61
C THR A 54 -5.98 -2.78 0.81
N VAL A 55 -6.59 -3.94 1.03
CA VAL A 55 -5.87 -5.19 1.28
C VAL A 55 -5.02 -5.57 0.07
N ILE A 56 -5.61 -5.59 -1.13
CA ILE A 56 -4.90 -6.02 -2.34
C ILE A 56 -3.77 -5.03 -2.68
N ALA A 57 -4.05 -3.72 -2.70
CA ALA A 57 -3.02 -2.72 -3.00
C ALA A 57 -1.91 -2.74 -1.95
N PHE A 58 -2.23 -2.89 -0.66
CA PHE A 58 -1.22 -2.96 0.39
C PHE A 58 -0.32 -4.21 0.27
N VAL A 59 -0.90 -5.37 -0.01
CA VAL A 59 -0.13 -6.62 -0.21
C VAL A 59 0.81 -6.48 -1.40
N LEU A 60 0.31 -5.99 -2.55
CA LEU A 60 1.12 -5.78 -3.75
C LEU A 60 2.20 -4.71 -3.53
N ALA A 61 1.83 -3.57 -2.92
CA ALA A 61 2.77 -2.49 -2.61
C ALA A 61 3.86 -2.96 -1.65
N SER A 62 3.53 -3.79 -0.67
CA SER A 62 4.48 -4.36 0.28
C SER A 62 5.43 -5.35 -0.38
N ALA A 63 4.92 -6.23 -1.26
CA ALA A 63 5.75 -7.17 -2.00
C ALA A 63 6.75 -6.44 -2.92
N ILE A 64 6.28 -5.45 -3.70
CA ILE A 64 7.12 -4.64 -4.58
C ILE A 64 8.08 -3.77 -3.76
N GLY A 65 7.58 -3.14 -2.69
CA GLY A 65 8.36 -2.28 -1.81
C GLY A 65 9.50 -3.03 -1.14
N LEU A 66 9.27 -4.26 -0.67
CA LEU A 66 10.33 -5.13 -0.16
C LEU A 66 11.37 -5.43 -1.25
N GLY A 67 10.93 -5.77 -2.46
CA GLY A 67 11.83 -5.98 -3.60
C GLY A 67 12.72 -4.76 -3.88
N ILE A 68 12.14 -3.56 -3.89
CA ILE A 68 12.86 -2.30 -4.11
C ILE A 68 13.82 -2.02 -2.95
N ALA A 69 13.42 -2.26 -1.70
CA ALA A 69 14.29 -2.09 -0.54
C ALA A 69 15.53 -2.99 -0.62
N LEU A 70 15.33 -4.28 -0.94
CA LEU A 70 16.42 -5.24 -1.14
C LEU A 70 17.33 -4.83 -2.30
N MET A 71 16.75 -4.35 -3.40
CA MET A 71 17.49 -3.82 -4.55
C MET A 71 18.35 -2.60 -4.15
N GLY A 72 17.79 -1.68 -3.35
CA GLY A 72 18.46 -0.50 -2.81
C GLY A 72 19.59 -0.81 -1.81
N MET A 73 19.56 -1.99 -1.18
CA MET A 73 20.58 -2.49 -0.26
C MET A 73 21.59 -3.44 -0.90
N SER A 74 21.41 -3.77 -2.19
CA SER A 74 22.30 -4.69 -2.92
C SER A 74 23.72 -4.14 -3.04
N GLY A 75 24.71 -5.05 -3.17
CA GLY A 75 26.11 -4.69 -3.44
C GLY A 75 26.33 -4.08 -4.83
N SER A 76 25.43 -4.33 -5.79
CA SER A 76 25.53 -3.79 -7.16
C SER A 76 25.19 -2.30 -7.23
N ARG A 77 26.05 -1.50 -7.88
CA ARG A 77 25.81 -0.07 -8.10
C ARG A 77 24.55 0.18 -8.93
N TRP A 78 24.32 -0.62 -9.97
CA TRP A 78 23.17 -0.49 -10.87
C TRP A 78 21.84 -0.68 -10.16
N LEU A 79 21.71 -1.77 -9.41
CA LEU A 79 20.50 -2.07 -8.64
C LEU A 79 20.15 -0.94 -7.67
N ARG A 80 21.15 -0.44 -6.93
CA ARG A 80 20.92 0.67 -6.00
C ARG A 80 20.47 1.95 -6.69
N GLN A 81 21.00 2.26 -7.87
CA GLN A 81 20.61 3.47 -8.60
C GLN A 81 19.20 3.34 -9.19
N ILE A 82 18.84 2.17 -9.73
CA ILE A 82 17.48 1.90 -10.20
C ILE A 82 16.47 2.04 -9.06
N ALA A 83 16.77 1.47 -7.89
CA ALA A 83 15.93 1.60 -6.71
C ALA A 83 15.74 3.07 -6.28
N ARG A 84 16.84 3.84 -6.21
CA ARG A 84 16.78 5.27 -5.84
C ARG A 84 15.97 6.07 -6.84
N PHE A 85 16.25 5.91 -8.12
CA PHE A 85 15.53 6.60 -9.19
C PHE A 85 14.01 6.34 -9.11
N TYR A 86 13.62 5.07 -8.96
CA TYR A 86 12.22 4.71 -8.76
C TYR A 86 11.62 5.41 -7.54
N VAL A 87 12.27 5.29 -6.38
CA VAL A 87 11.76 5.83 -5.10
C VAL A 87 11.66 7.35 -5.15
N GLU A 88 12.67 8.04 -5.67
CA GLU A 88 12.70 9.50 -5.78
C GLU A 88 11.60 10.03 -6.70
N ILE A 89 11.41 9.41 -7.88
CA ILE A 89 10.35 9.83 -8.80
C ILE A 89 8.97 9.55 -8.23
N VAL A 90 8.72 8.31 -7.80
CA VAL A 90 7.37 7.90 -7.39
C VAL A 90 6.92 8.65 -6.14
N ARG A 91 7.82 8.93 -5.20
CA ARG A 91 7.51 9.75 -4.01
C ARG A 91 7.38 11.23 -4.32
N GLY A 92 7.96 11.71 -5.42
CA GLY A 92 7.83 13.09 -5.88
C GLY A 92 6.53 13.39 -6.62
N VAL A 93 5.81 12.36 -7.10
CA VAL A 93 4.55 12.51 -7.85
C VAL A 93 3.34 12.48 -6.91
N PRO A 94 2.42 13.46 -6.96
CA PRO A 94 1.18 13.41 -6.20
C PRO A 94 0.37 12.15 -6.55
N ILE A 95 -0.16 11.45 -5.55
CA ILE A 95 -0.90 10.19 -5.76
C ILE A 95 -2.08 10.35 -6.73
N LEU A 96 -2.73 11.52 -6.71
CA LEU A 96 -3.82 11.84 -7.62
C LEU A 96 -3.35 11.90 -9.08
N VAL A 97 -2.16 12.46 -9.33
CA VAL A 97 -1.54 12.48 -10.67
C VAL A 97 -1.23 11.06 -11.12
N LEU A 98 -0.70 10.22 -10.23
CA LEU A 98 -0.42 8.82 -10.55
C LEU A 98 -1.70 8.03 -10.86
N LEU A 99 -2.78 8.26 -10.10
CA LEU A 99 -4.11 7.68 -10.36
C LEU A 99 -4.62 8.06 -11.74
N PHE A 100 -4.60 9.36 -12.08
CA PHE A 100 -5.02 9.84 -13.39
C PHE A 100 -4.13 9.30 -14.51
N TRP A 101 -2.82 9.32 -14.33
CA TRP A 101 -1.88 8.83 -15.33
C TRP A 101 -2.08 7.34 -15.60
N ILE A 102 -2.20 6.49 -14.58
CA ILE A 102 -2.48 5.07 -14.76
C ILE A 102 -3.85 4.84 -15.38
N ALA A 103 -4.88 5.58 -14.94
CA ALA A 103 -6.24 5.40 -15.43
C ALA A 103 -6.39 5.75 -16.92
N PHE A 104 -5.78 6.85 -17.36
CA PHE A 104 -6.02 7.46 -18.68
C PHE A 104 -4.87 7.32 -19.68
N ALA A 105 -3.64 7.11 -19.23
CA ALA A 105 -2.48 6.90 -20.12
C ALA A 105 -1.88 5.49 -19.97
N GLY A 106 -1.65 5.05 -18.73
CA GLY A 106 -1.03 3.77 -18.43
C GLY A 106 -1.85 2.57 -18.90
N ALA A 107 -3.16 2.53 -18.60
CA ALA A 107 -4.02 1.42 -19.03
C ALA A 107 -4.16 1.32 -20.57
N PRO A 108 -4.41 2.41 -21.33
CA PRO A 108 -4.35 2.36 -22.79
C PRO A 108 -2.99 1.92 -23.34
N ALA A 109 -1.89 2.45 -22.80
CA ALA A 109 -0.55 2.06 -23.23
C ALA A 109 -0.27 0.57 -22.99
N PHE A 110 -0.67 0.04 -21.83
CA PHE A 110 -0.58 -1.39 -21.50
C PHE A 110 -1.37 -2.24 -22.50
N VAL A 111 -2.62 -1.85 -22.78
CA VAL A 111 -3.50 -2.58 -23.70
C VAL A 111 -2.92 -2.57 -25.12
N ALA A 112 -2.42 -1.43 -25.59
CA ALA A 112 -1.77 -1.33 -26.89
C ALA A 112 -0.53 -2.22 -26.98
N ALA A 113 0.33 -2.20 -25.95
CA ALA A 113 1.52 -3.05 -25.88
C ALA A 113 1.15 -4.55 -25.85
N TRP A 114 0.13 -4.92 -25.08
CA TRP A 114 -0.37 -6.30 -25.00
C TRP A 114 -0.88 -6.80 -26.35
N ASN A 115 -1.72 -6.01 -27.03
CA ASN A 115 -2.25 -6.38 -28.33
C ASN A 115 -1.15 -6.45 -29.39
N ALA A 116 -0.16 -5.55 -29.36
CA ALA A 116 0.99 -5.63 -30.25
C ALA A 116 1.83 -6.90 -30.02
N LEU A 117 2.07 -7.27 -28.75
CA LEU A 117 2.82 -8.47 -28.40
C LEU A 117 2.07 -9.76 -28.76
N THR A 118 0.74 -9.75 -28.63
CA THR A 118 -0.11 -10.92 -28.86
C THR A 118 -0.69 -10.99 -30.27
N ALA A 119 -0.40 -10.02 -31.15
CA ALA A 119 -0.93 -9.96 -32.51
C ALA A 119 -0.75 -11.26 -33.34
N PRO A 120 0.40 -11.97 -33.31
CA PRO A 120 0.53 -13.24 -34.02
C PRO A 120 -0.43 -14.31 -33.49
N LEU A 121 -0.64 -14.36 -32.17
CA LEU A 121 -1.54 -15.32 -31.52
C LEU A 121 -3.01 -14.98 -31.75
N GLN A 122 -3.34 -13.69 -31.83
CA GLN A 122 -4.68 -13.21 -32.18
C GLN A 122 -5.01 -13.55 -33.64
N SER A 123 -4.05 -13.37 -34.56
CA SER A 123 -4.23 -13.77 -35.96
C SER A 123 -4.40 -15.28 -36.16
N ALA A 124 -3.83 -16.08 -35.26
CA ALA A 124 -4.03 -17.53 -35.20
C ALA A 124 -5.36 -17.94 -34.53
N GLY A 125 -6.18 -16.98 -34.09
CA GLY A 125 -7.48 -17.22 -33.45
C GLY A 125 -7.40 -17.74 -32.01
N LEU A 126 -6.23 -17.70 -31.37
CA LEU A 126 -6.02 -18.24 -30.01
C LEU A 126 -6.42 -17.25 -28.91
N PHE A 127 -6.42 -15.95 -29.21
CA PHE A 127 -6.76 -14.89 -28.25
C PHE A 127 -7.58 -13.80 -28.93
N GLY A 128 -8.46 -13.16 -28.16
CA GLY A 128 -9.14 -11.92 -28.56
C GLY A 128 -8.30 -10.68 -28.25
N GLU A 129 -8.66 -9.56 -28.87
CA GLU A 129 -8.09 -8.25 -28.53
C GLU A 129 -8.48 -7.85 -27.10
N LEU A 130 -7.51 -7.36 -26.33
CA LEU A 130 -7.78 -6.73 -25.05
C LEU A 130 -8.30 -5.31 -25.31
N LEU A 131 -9.43 -4.94 -24.72
CA LEU A 131 -9.93 -3.57 -24.78
C LEU A 131 -9.56 -2.82 -23.50
N VAL A 132 -9.42 -1.50 -23.61
CA VAL A 132 -9.15 -0.65 -22.44
C VAL A 132 -10.23 -0.82 -21.36
N ARG A 133 -11.49 -0.99 -21.75
CA ARG A 133 -12.61 -1.20 -20.82
C ARG A 133 -12.50 -2.50 -20.01
N ASP A 134 -11.77 -3.49 -20.50
CA ASP A 134 -11.59 -4.78 -19.83
C ASP A 134 -10.66 -4.64 -18.62
N VAL A 135 -9.77 -3.64 -18.65
CA VAL A 135 -9.02 -3.20 -17.49
C VAL A 135 -9.91 -2.27 -16.66
N SER A 136 -10.63 -2.84 -15.68
CA SER A 136 -11.58 -2.08 -14.87
C SER A 136 -10.92 -0.90 -14.12
N LEU A 137 -11.70 0.16 -13.86
CA LEU A 137 -11.21 1.31 -13.08
C LEU A 137 -10.69 0.92 -11.69
N LEU A 138 -11.29 -0.13 -11.10
CA LEU A 138 -10.85 -0.69 -9.84
C LEU A 138 -9.40 -1.21 -9.92
N TRP A 139 -9.07 -1.99 -10.95
CA TRP A 139 -7.70 -2.51 -11.12
C TRP A 139 -6.71 -1.40 -11.47
N ARG A 140 -7.13 -0.39 -12.25
CA ARG A 140 -6.31 0.80 -12.50
C ARG A 140 -5.98 1.54 -11.21
N ALA A 141 -6.97 1.71 -10.32
CA ALA A 141 -6.75 2.31 -9.01
C ALA A 141 -5.81 1.45 -8.13
N ILE A 142 -6.02 0.13 -8.07
CA ILE A 142 -5.13 -0.79 -7.34
C ILE A 142 -3.70 -0.66 -7.86
N MET A 143 -3.47 -0.63 -9.18
CA MET A 143 -2.12 -0.48 -9.74
C MET A 143 -1.48 0.86 -9.39
N ALA A 144 -2.23 1.96 -9.49
CA ALA A 144 -1.72 3.28 -9.12
C ALA A 144 -1.34 3.37 -7.63
N LEU A 145 -2.21 2.87 -6.74
CA LEU A 145 -1.95 2.80 -5.31
C LEU A 145 -0.76 1.88 -5.02
N THR A 146 -0.67 0.74 -5.69
CA THR A 146 0.44 -0.22 -5.56
C THR A 146 1.77 0.43 -5.89
N ILE A 147 1.87 1.09 -7.05
CA ILE A 147 3.10 1.78 -7.47
C ILE A 147 3.44 2.89 -6.47
N GLY A 148 2.49 3.79 -6.20
CA GLY A 148 2.69 4.92 -5.31
C GLY A 148 3.17 4.51 -3.92
N TYR A 149 2.44 3.59 -3.26
CA TYR A 149 2.77 3.16 -1.91
C TYR A 149 4.00 2.26 -1.84
N SER A 150 4.34 1.50 -2.89
CA SER A 150 5.52 0.63 -2.85
C SER A 150 6.82 1.41 -2.64
N ALA A 151 6.91 2.64 -3.15
CA ALA A 151 8.06 3.50 -2.94
C ALA A 151 8.19 3.93 -1.47
N PHE A 152 7.09 4.33 -0.82
CA PHE A 152 7.08 4.68 0.61
C PHE A 152 7.33 3.44 1.49
N ILE A 153 6.69 2.32 1.19
CA ILE A 153 6.86 1.07 1.92
C ILE A 153 8.29 0.52 1.76
N SER A 154 8.95 0.72 0.61
CA SER A 154 10.34 0.33 0.42
C SER A 154 11.29 1.01 1.42
N GLU A 155 10.99 2.26 1.77
CA GLU A 155 11.77 3.02 2.75
C GLU A 155 11.50 2.55 4.18
N VAL A 156 10.26 2.14 4.48
CA VAL A 156 9.92 1.48 5.75
C VAL A 156 10.67 0.16 5.89
N PHE A 157 10.67 -0.69 4.86
CA PHE A 157 11.45 -1.92 4.85
C PHE A 157 12.94 -1.66 5.01
N ARG A 158 13.49 -0.69 4.26
CA ARG A 158 14.91 -0.31 4.36
C ARG A 158 15.26 0.15 5.77
N ALA A 159 14.42 0.98 6.39
CA ALA A 159 14.61 1.45 7.76
C ALA A 159 14.55 0.29 8.77
N GLY A 160 13.55 -0.60 8.66
CA GLY A 160 13.44 -1.78 9.54
C GLY A 160 14.62 -2.74 9.40
N ILE A 161 15.13 -2.97 8.18
CA ILE A 161 16.32 -3.79 7.96
C ILE A 161 17.57 -3.12 8.56
N GLN A 162 17.69 -1.80 8.45
CA GLN A 162 18.82 -1.03 8.99
C GLN A 162 18.76 -0.84 10.51
N ALA A 163 17.60 -1.04 11.14
CA ALA A 163 17.41 -0.95 12.58
C ALA A 163 18.02 -2.13 13.36
N VAL A 164 18.30 -3.26 12.69
CA VAL A 164 18.92 -4.42 13.33
C VAL A 164 20.35 -4.10 13.79
N GLU A 165 20.64 -4.39 15.06
CA GLU A 165 21.93 -4.06 15.68
C GLU A 165 23.11 -4.72 14.94
N LYS A 166 24.15 -3.91 14.66
CA LYS A 166 25.37 -4.37 13.99
C LYS A 166 26.09 -5.48 14.77
N GLY A 167 26.02 -5.46 16.10
CA GLY A 167 26.64 -6.48 16.96
C GLY A 167 26.17 -7.90 16.64
N GLN A 168 24.88 -8.08 16.36
CA GLN A 168 24.32 -9.37 15.96
C GLN A 168 24.87 -9.84 14.61
N ILE A 169 25.06 -8.92 13.66
CA ILE A 169 25.56 -9.20 12.32
C ILE A 169 27.05 -9.59 12.34
N GLU A 170 27.83 -8.96 13.22
CA GLU A 170 29.25 -9.28 13.42
C GLU A 170 29.45 -10.58 14.21
N ALA A 171 28.66 -10.83 15.27
CA ALA A 171 28.67 -12.10 15.99
C ALA A 171 28.36 -13.28 15.05
N ALA A 172 27.35 -13.13 14.20
CA ALA A 172 27.00 -14.12 13.20
C ALA A 172 28.11 -14.36 12.18
N LYS A 173 28.86 -13.32 11.83
CA LYS A 173 30.02 -13.41 10.93
C LYS A 173 31.17 -14.19 11.59
N ALA A 174 31.41 -13.97 12.89
CA ALA A 174 32.40 -14.72 13.67
C ALA A 174 32.05 -16.22 13.77
N LEU A 175 30.76 -16.56 13.77
CA LEU A 175 30.27 -17.94 13.68
C LEU A 175 30.34 -18.56 12.27
N GLY A 176 30.94 -17.85 11.29
CA GLY A 176 31.12 -18.37 9.92
C GLY A 176 29.89 -18.27 9.02
N LEU A 177 28.82 -17.56 9.43
CA LEU A 177 27.61 -17.43 8.61
C LEU A 177 27.86 -16.55 7.37
N THR A 178 27.48 -17.08 6.21
CA THR A 178 27.51 -16.35 4.92
C THR A 178 26.56 -15.14 4.96
N ARG A 179 26.74 -14.18 4.04
CA ARG A 179 25.86 -13.00 3.94
C ARG A 179 24.38 -13.39 3.78
N ALA A 180 24.08 -14.42 2.99
CA ALA A 180 22.72 -14.90 2.78
C ALA A 180 22.13 -15.55 4.04
N GLN A 181 22.93 -16.35 4.76
CA GLN A 181 22.50 -16.94 6.03
C GLN A 181 22.25 -15.88 7.10
N ARG A 182 23.17 -14.91 7.27
CA ARG A 182 23.00 -13.79 8.21
C ARG A 182 21.74 -12.98 7.90
N PHE A 183 21.50 -12.69 6.62
CA PHE A 183 20.30 -11.97 6.23
C PHE A 183 19.02 -12.78 6.53
N ARG A 184 18.94 -14.03 6.05
CA ARG A 184 17.73 -14.86 6.17
C ARG A 184 17.40 -15.26 7.62
N LEU A 185 18.41 -15.55 8.43
CA LEU A 185 18.23 -16.14 9.76
C LEU A 185 18.22 -15.10 10.88
N ILE A 186 18.81 -13.92 10.67
CA ILE A 186 19.01 -12.93 11.74
C ILE A 186 18.37 -11.61 11.37
N VAL A 187 18.81 -10.99 10.27
CA VAL A 187 18.39 -9.62 9.93
C VAL A 187 16.92 -9.58 9.51
N PHE A 188 16.51 -10.40 8.54
CA PHE A 188 15.18 -10.33 7.95
C PHE A 188 14.05 -10.66 8.95
N PRO A 189 14.13 -11.75 9.77
CA PRO A 189 13.08 -12.05 10.74
C PRO A 189 12.93 -10.98 11.82
N GLN A 190 14.01 -10.32 12.23
CA GLN A 190 13.97 -9.24 13.21
C GLN A 190 13.44 -7.95 12.60
N ALA A 191 13.88 -7.61 11.38
CA ALA A 191 13.39 -6.45 10.64
C ALA A 191 11.85 -6.49 10.50
N ILE A 192 11.30 -7.65 10.10
CA ILE A 192 9.84 -7.83 9.96
C ILE A 192 9.09 -7.67 11.29
N ARG A 193 9.70 -7.96 12.44
CA ARG A 193 9.06 -7.72 13.75
C ARG A 193 9.04 -6.26 14.18
N THR A 194 9.87 -5.43 13.54
CA THR A 194 10.00 -4.00 13.85
C THR A 194 9.24 -3.10 12.87
N ILE A 195 8.77 -3.67 11.76
CA ILE A 195 7.96 -3.02 10.72
C ILE A 195 6.49 -3.29 11.01
#